data_AF-A0A958UZL5-F1
#
_entry.id   AF-A0A958UZL5-F1
#
_cell.length_a   1.000
_cell.length_b   1.000
_cell.length_c   1.000
_cell.angle_alpha   90.00
_cell.angle_beta   90.00
_cell.angle_gamma   90.00
#
_symmetry.space_group_name_H-M   'P 1'
#
loop_
_entity.id
_entity.type
_entity.pdbx_description
1 polymer ?
#
loop_
_entity_poly.entity_id
_entity_poly.type
_entity_poly.pdbx_seq_one_letter_code
_entity_poly.pdbx_strand_id
1 'polypeptide(L)' 'QAIGEVFGGKLINLKEVYHGVATSVTTCVDDEILFKGLEKTFSVGRYHSWVVASALPEVLEATSFDENGQVMSLR' A
#
# COMPACT_ATOMS: atom_id res chain seq x y z
N GLN A 1 -5.78 0.47 -6.50
CA GLN A 1 -5.44 -0.16 -7.80
C GLN A 1 -6.01 0.64 -8.95
N ALA A 2 -7.34 0.62 -9.18
CA ALA A 2 -7.96 1.41 -10.25
C ALA A 2 -7.66 2.92 -10.16
N ILE A 3 -7.72 3.51 -8.96
CA ILE A 3 -7.29 4.91 -8.74
C ILE A 3 -5.85 5.11 -9.20
N GLY A 4 -4.94 4.22 -8.79
CA GLY A 4 -3.55 4.22 -9.22
C GLY A 4 -3.42 4.23 -10.75
N GLU A 5 -4.10 3.33 -11.44
CA GLU A 5 -4.06 3.25 -12.91
C GLU A 5 -4.63 4.50 -13.59
N VAL A 6 -5.76 5.02 -13.10
CA VAL A 6 -6.41 6.22 -13.67
C VAL A 6 -5.49 7.44 -13.62
N PHE A 7 -4.69 7.57 -12.57
CA PHE A 7 -3.72 8.67 -12.42
C PHE A 7 -2.34 8.36 -13.03
N GLY A 8 -2.16 7.22 -13.71
CA GLY A 8 -0.93 6.88 -14.43
C GLY A 8 0.06 5.98 -13.66
N GLY A 9 -0.32 5.50 -12.48
CA GLY A 9 0.40 4.45 -11.76
C GLY A 9 0.29 3.10 -12.46
N LYS A 10 1.25 2.21 -12.20
CA LYS A 10 1.29 0.86 -12.80
C LYS A 10 0.90 -0.21 -11.79
N LEU A 11 0.18 -1.23 -12.22
CA LEU A 11 -0.04 -2.42 -11.40
C LEU A 11 1.05 -3.47 -11.62
N ILE A 12 1.48 -4.08 -10.52
CA ILE A 12 2.45 -5.17 -10.51
C ILE A 12 1.77 -6.39 -9.87
N ASN A 13 1.89 -7.53 -10.53
CA ASN A 13 1.46 -8.81 -9.99
C ASN A 13 2.53 -9.34 -9.03
N LEU A 14 2.12 -9.66 -7.81
CA LEU A 14 2.99 -10.26 -6.81
C LEU A 14 3.19 -11.75 -7.13
N LYS A 15 4.44 -12.22 -7.03
CA LYS A 15 4.78 -13.64 -7.26
C LYS A 15 4.21 -14.56 -6.18
N GLU A 16 4.08 -14.05 -4.96
CA GLU A 16 3.55 -14.78 -3.83
C GLU A 16 2.06 -14.47 -3.62
N VAL A 17 1.29 -15.50 -3.28
CA VAL A 17 -0.14 -15.38 -3.03
C VAL A 17 -0.36 -15.12 -1.54
N TYR A 18 -0.89 -13.94 -1.20
CA TYR A 18 -1.10 -13.51 0.18
C TYR A 18 -2.56 -13.56 0.65
N HIS A 19 -3.46 -14.24 -0.08
CA HIS A 19 -4.90 -14.25 0.25
C HIS A 19 -5.17 -14.76 1.68
N GLY A 20 -5.67 -13.87 2.54
CA GLY A 20 -5.98 -14.17 3.94
C GLY A 20 -4.78 -14.17 4.88
N VAL A 21 -3.64 -13.61 4.46
CA VAL A 21 -2.42 -13.55 5.27
C VAL A 21 -2.35 -12.23 6.02
N ALA A 22 -2.10 -12.31 7.33
CA ALA A 22 -1.75 -11.17 8.15
C ALA A 22 -0.39 -10.61 7.69
N THR A 23 -0.39 -9.36 7.24
CA THR A 23 0.80 -8.67 6.72
C THR A 23 1.09 -7.45 7.57
N SER A 24 2.34 -7.29 7.98
CA SER A 24 2.79 -6.09 8.67
C SER A 24 2.88 -4.92 7.68
N VAL A 25 2.33 -3.78 8.05
CA VAL A 25 2.34 -2.55 7.25
C VAL A 25 2.83 -1.40 8.12
N THR A 26 3.69 -0.56 7.56
CA THR A 26 4.26 0.61 8.22
C THR A 26 3.87 1.87 7.47
N THR A 27 3.35 2.87 8.19
CA THR A 27 3.04 4.17 7.60
C THR A 27 4.34 4.93 7.31
N CYS A 28 4.40 5.59 6.15
CA CYS A 28 5.54 6.42 5.75
C CYS A 28 5.26 7.92 5.81
N VAL A 29 4.02 8.30 6.11
CA VAL A 29 3.59 9.68 6.37
C VAL A 29 3.05 9.80 7.79
N ASP A 30 3.16 11.01 8.36
CA ASP A 30 2.73 11.28 9.74
C ASP A 30 1.38 12.03 9.80
N ASP A 31 0.84 12.47 8.66
CA ASP A 31 -0.37 13.29 8.54
C ASP A 31 -1.57 12.53 7.93
N GLU A 32 -1.56 11.20 7.96
CA GLU A 32 -2.66 10.38 7.44
C GLU A 32 -3.77 10.19 8.49
N ILE A 33 -4.90 10.87 8.28
CA ILE A 33 -6.05 10.87 9.19
C ILE A 33 -6.66 9.47 9.30
N LEU A 34 -6.62 8.67 8.24
CA LEU A 34 -7.18 7.31 8.24
C LEU A 34 -6.47 6.36 9.21
N PHE A 35 -5.21 6.64 9.58
CA PHE A 35 -4.43 5.85 10.52
C PHE A 35 -4.35 6.44 11.93
N LYS A 36 -5.10 7.52 12.20
CA LYS A 36 -5.07 8.18 13.50
C LYS A 36 -5.43 7.22 14.64
N GLY A 37 -4.53 7.11 15.62
CA GLY A 37 -4.72 6.26 16.80
C GLY A 37 -4.22 4.82 16.62
N LEU A 38 -3.71 4.48 15.44
CA LEU A 38 -2.95 3.24 15.23
C LEU A 38 -1.47 3.47 15.54
N GLU A 39 -0.77 2.38 15.86
CA GLU A 39 0.68 2.37 15.90
C GLU A 39 1.26 2.64 14.50
N LYS A 40 2.53 3.08 14.43
CA LYS A 40 3.20 3.35 13.14
C LYS A 40 3.30 2.10 12.26
N THR A 41 3.43 0.94 12.89
CA THR A 41 3.42 -0.37 12.24
C THR A 41 2.28 -1.18 12.81
N PHE A 42 1.45 -1.78 11.96
CA PHE A 42 0.30 -2.57 12.38
C PHE A 42 0.02 -3.71 11.40
N SER A 43 -0.71 -4.72 11.87
CA SER A 43 -1.06 -5.89 11.06
C SER A 43 -2.37 -5.66 10.30
N VAL A 44 -2.38 -6.02 9.01
CA VAL A 44 -3.56 -5.96 8.15
C VAL A 44 -3.82 -7.31 7.48
N GLY A 45 -5.08 -7.60 7.17
CA GLY A 45 -5.42 -8.74 6.33
C GLY A 45 -5.22 -8.41 4.85
N ARG A 46 -4.29 -9.10 4.18
CA ARG A 46 -4.06 -8.93 2.73
C ARG A 46 -4.92 -9.90 1.93
N TYR A 47 -5.63 -9.40 0.91
CA TYR A 47 -6.52 -10.19 0.03
C TYR A 47 -6.34 -9.86 -1.46
N HIS A 48 -5.17 -9.36 -1.84
CA HIS A 48 -4.86 -9.02 -3.23
C HIS A 48 -3.50 -9.57 -3.65
N SER A 49 -3.39 -9.96 -4.92
CA SER A 49 -2.14 -10.39 -5.56
C SER A 49 -1.57 -9.32 -6.50
N TRP A 50 -2.17 -8.13 -6.52
CA TRP A 50 -1.71 -6.99 -7.31
C TRP A 50 -1.48 -5.81 -6.41
N VAL A 51 -0.46 -5.00 -6.70
CA VAL A 51 -0.15 -3.76 -5.98
C VAL A 51 0.11 -2.64 -6.98
N VAL A 52 -0.03 -1.40 -6.53
CA VAL A 52 0.46 -0.25 -7.31
C VAL A 52 1.98 -0.18 -7.14
N ALA A 53 2.71 0.03 -8.22
CA ALA A 53 4.16 0.21 -8.20
C ALA A 53 4.53 1.43 -7.33
N SER A 54 5.63 1.33 -6.60
CA SER A 54 6.13 2.44 -5.76
C SER A 54 6.61 3.66 -6.54
N ALA A 55 6.93 3.49 -7.82
CA ALA A 55 7.14 4.60 -8.76
C ALA A 55 5.79 5.23 -9.13
N LEU A 56 5.28 6.08 -8.23
CA LEU A 56 4.01 6.76 -8.36
C LEU A 56 4.13 8.05 -9.21
N PRO A 57 3.06 8.45 -9.92
CA PRO A 57 2.97 9.78 -10.51
C PRO A 57 2.92 10.85 -9.40
N GLU A 58 3.37 12.08 -9.69
CA GLU A 58 3.46 13.17 -8.69
C GLU A 58 2.13 13.52 -8.00
N VAL A 59 1.01 13.19 -8.64
CA VAL A 59 -0.35 13.43 -8.11
C VAL A 59 -0.79 12.41 -7.07
N LEU A 60 -0.02 11.34 -6.85
CA LEU A 60 -0.29 10.31 -5.85
C LEU A 60 0.86 10.20 -4.86
N GLU A 61 0.53 10.04 -3.59
CA GLU A 61 1.50 9.84 -2.52
C GLU A 61 1.27 8.49 -1.85
N ALA A 62 2.33 7.68 -1.71
CA ALA A 62 2.25 6.46 -0.89
C ALA A 62 2.17 6.84 0.58
N THR A 63 1.26 6.21 1.32
CA THR A 63 1.08 6.49 2.76
C THR A 63 1.48 5.32 3.65
N SER A 64 1.61 4.11 3.09
CA SER A 64 2.16 2.97 3.80
C SER A 64 2.78 1.91 2.88
N PHE A 65 3.68 1.11 3.44
CA PHE A 65 4.37 0.01 2.78
C PHE A 65 4.37 -1.27 3.62
N ASP A 66 4.47 -2.43 2.97
CA ASP A 66 4.80 -3.69 3.65
C ASP A 66 6.32 -3.87 3.80
N GLU A 67 6.72 -4.97 4.43
CA GLU A 67 8.14 -5.35 4.63
C GLU A 67 8.93 -5.56 3.32
N ASN A 68 8.23 -5.79 2.21
CA ASN A 68 8.82 -5.96 0.89
C ASN A 68 8.86 -4.66 0.07
N GLY A 69 8.49 -3.52 0.66
CA GLY A 69 8.44 -2.22 -0.01
C GLY A 69 7.28 -2.08 -1.01
N GLN A 70 6.23 -2.90 -0.87
CA GLN A 70 5.04 -2.84 -1.69
C GLN A 70 4.09 -1.77 -1.15
N VAL A 71 3.53 -0.93 -2.02
CA VAL A 71 2.58 0.11 -1.62
C VAL A 71 1.30 -0.54 -1.08
N MET A 72 0.94 -0.19 0.16
CA MET A 72 -0.23 -0.73 0.85
C MET A 72 -1.37 0.26 0.98
N SER A 73 -1.05 1.55 0.95
CA SER A 73 -2.03 2.62 0.83
C SER A 73 -1.42 3.83 0.12
N LEU A 74 -2.28 4.63 -0.49
CA LEU A 74 -1.92 5.85 -1.19
C LEU A 74 -3.07 6.85 -1.08
N ARG A 75 -2.75 8.13 -1.29
CA ARG A 75 -3.72 9.23 -1.38
C ARG A 75 -3.51 10.05 -2.64
#